data_AF-A0A2D5E807-F1
#
_entry.id   AF-A0A2D5E807-F1
#
_cell.length_a   1.000
_cell.length_b   1.000
_cell.length_c   1.000
_cell.angle_alpha   90.00
_cell.angle_beta   90.00
_cell.angle_gamma   90.00
#
_symmetry.space_group_name_H-M   'P 1'
#
loop_
_entity.id
_entity.type
_entity.pdbx_description
1 polymer ?
#
loop_
_entity_poly.entity_id
_entity_poly.type
_entity_poly.pdbx_seq_one_letter_code
_entity_poly.pdbx_strand_id
1 'polypeptide(L)'
;MTKFASDLDLTLEEGFFAGCLLDGPLVDDCGDEISEAASGSELDCPWCGSGEPCGHRLAEVRGGRIALTGLPRRTSRHLLGLHRRLVLAVIDDRPKPIECASLLGAAGLMAEVEAEWHRCGDGFFRDPDVDGWAEILCDRTAGIFSDWCFRLLRDLSCGTVDRVDSFRPEGQDLNEVWVAAEPGLLADDVEAALSGRGRDFNHDPLLSVRRIPA
;
A
#
# COMPACT_ATOMS: atom_id res chain seq x y z
N MET A 1 16.98 39.18 -0.91
CA MET A 1 17.02 39.71 -2.29
C MET A 1 18.04 38.91 -3.09
N THR A 2 17.61 37.87 -3.78
CA THR A 2 18.13 37.45 -5.08
C THR A 2 17.16 36.41 -5.65
N LYS A 3 16.95 36.52 -6.94
CA LYS A 3 15.84 36.02 -7.74
C LYS A 3 16.45 35.02 -8.69
N PHE A 4 15.94 33.79 -8.76
CA PHE A 4 16.24 32.91 -9.90
C PHE A 4 14.93 32.32 -10.45
N ALA A 5 14.74 32.61 -11.73
CA ALA A 5 13.70 32.16 -12.65
C ALA A 5 13.83 30.63 -12.85
N SER A 6 12.74 29.87 -12.84
CA SER A 6 11.87 29.52 -13.99
C SER A 6 12.52 28.59 -15.01
N ASP A 7 11.82 27.47 -15.24
CA ASP A 7 11.86 26.52 -16.37
C ASP A 7 12.78 25.29 -16.30
N LEU A 8 12.24 24.19 -16.88
CA LEU A 8 12.74 22.81 -17.11
C LEU A 8 12.49 21.81 -15.96
N ASP A 9 11.97 20.59 -16.16
CA ASP A 9 11.45 19.87 -17.34
C ASP A 9 10.61 18.70 -16.80
N LEU A 10 9.43 18.42 -17.37
CA LEU A 10 8.53 17.34 -16.95
C LEU A 10 8.58 16.23 -18.01
N THR A 11 9.62 15.40 -17.99
CA THR A 11 9.62 14.13 -18.75
C THR A 11 10.53 13.08 -18.14
N LEU A 12 9.94 11.90 -17.89
CA LEU A 12 10.50 10.55 -18.00
C LEU A 12 11.78 10.22 -17.20
N GLU A 13 11.60 9.39 -16.17
CA GLU A 13 12.40 8.18 -15.96
C GLU A 13 11.42 7.04 -15.67
N GLU A 14 10.99 6.37 -16.75
CA GLU A 14 10.52 4.99 -16.67
C GLU A 14 11.74 4.11 -16.40
N GLY A 15 11.67 3.28 -15.35
CA GLY A 15 12.51 2.11 -15.23
C GLY A 15 13.23 1.97 -13.90
N PHE A 16 12.55 1.41 -12.88
CA PHE A 16 13.21 0.58 -11.87
C PHE A 16 12.19 -0.17 -10.99
N PHE A 17 11.43 -1.10 -11.56
CA PHE A 17 10.69 -2.10 -10.77
C PHE A 17 10.67 -3.44 -11.50
N ALA A 18 11.86 -4.03 -11.65
CA ALA A 18 12.02 -5.43 -11.95
C ALA A 18 13.29 -5.92 -11.26
N GLY A 19 13.15 -6.84 -10.30
CA GLY A 19 14.27 -7.55 -9.68
C GLY A 19 14.32 -7.38 -8.17
N CYS A 20 13.88 -8.42 -7.47
CA CYS A 20 14.60 -9.09 -6.37
C CYS A 20 13.62 -9.79 -5.43
N LEU A 21 12.98 -10.88 -5.90
CA LEU A 21 12.61 -11.98 -5.01
C LEU A 21 12.35 -13.27 -5.79
N LEU A 22 13.33 -13.75 -6.56
CA LEU A 22 13.41 -15.16 -6.99
C LEU A 22 14.86 -15.43 -7.43
N ASP A 23 15.63 -16.15 -6.61
CA ASP A 23 16.86 -16.77 -7.06
C ASP A 23 17.08 -18.13 -6.38
N GLY A 24 17.23 -19.16 -7.22
CA GLY A 24 17.79 -20.49 -6.91
C GLY A 24 16.84 -21.69 -6.94
N PRO A 25 17.26 -22.86 -7.49
CA PRO A 25 18.14 -23.08 -8.65
C PRO A 25 17.55 -24.04 -9.71
N LEU A 26 18.13 -24.01 -10.92
CA LEU A 26 17.91 -24.97 -12.00
C LEU A 26 18.14 -26.42 -11.57
N VAL A 27 17.19 -27.30 -11.93
CA VAL A 27 17.44 -28.71 -12.21
C VAL A 27 16.69 -29.06 -13.50
N ASP A 28 17.44 -29.50 -14.49
CA ASP A 28 16.99 -30.02 -15.79
C ASP A 28 17.09 -31.55 -15.68
N ASP A 29 15.98 -32.27 -15.76
CA ASP A 29 15.96 -33.69 -16.15
C ASP A 29 14.55 -34.10 -16.63
N CYS A 30 14.51 -34.80 -17.76
CA CYS A 30 13.31 -35.19 -18.49
C CYS A 30 12.59 -36.41 -17.89
N GLY A 31 11.26 -36.48 -18.02
CA GLY A 31 10.53 -37.75 -17.87
C GLY A 31 9.02 -37.59 -17.79
N ASP A 32 8.30 -38.14 -18.78
CA ASP A 32 6.90 -38.53 -18.68
C ASP A 32 6.67 -39.35 -17.39
N GLU A 33 5.62 -39.04 -16.63
CA GLU A 33 4.57 -40.01 -16.22
C GLU A 33 3.55 -39.34 -15.29
N ILE A 34 2.29 -39.65 -15.56
CA ILE A 34 1.12 -39.25 -14.78
C ILE A 34 1.18 -40.00 -13.44
N SER A 35 1.16 -39.30 -12.31
CA SER A 35 0.89 -39.88 -10.99
C SER A 35 0.26 -38.86 -10.07
N GLU A 36 -1.00 -39.14 -9.73
CA GLU A 36 -1.74 -38.54 -8.62
C GLU A 36 -0.98 -38.62 -7.29
N ALA A 37 -1.37 -37.69 -6.40
CA ALA A 37 -1.20 -37.67 -4.95
C ALA A 37 -0.03 -36.86 -4.35
N ALA A 38 -0.32 -35.60 -4.05
CA ALA A 38 0.06 -34.95 -2.79
C ALA A 38 -1.03 -33.89 -2.49
N SER A 39 -2.14 -34.28 -1.87
CA SER A 39 -2.34 -34.20 -0.42
C SER A 39 -2.21 -32.77 0.15
N GLY A 40 -3.29 -32.00 -0.01
CA GLY A 40 -3.93 -31.26 1.08
C GLY A 40 -3.10 -30.23 1.83
N SER A 41 -3.12 -28.99 1.34
CA SER A 41 -3.19 -27.81 2.20
C SER A 41 -3.80 -26.63 1.42
N GLU A 42 -5.00 -26.82 0.88
CA GLU A 42 -5.88 -25.69 0.57
C GLU A 42 -6.30 -25.12 1.92
N LEU A 43 -5.64 -24.03 2.33
CA LEU A 43 -6.14 -23.17 3.38
C LEU A 43 -7.37 -22.46 2.81
N ASP A 44 -8.52 -23.09 3.00
CA ASP A 44 -9.84 -22.52 2.69
C ASP A 44 -9.95 -21.17 3.40
N CYS A 45 -9.90 -20.09 2.63
CA CYS A 45 -10.44 -18.83 3.10
C CYS A 45 -11.93 -19.07 3.34
N PRO A 46 -12.49 -18.81 4.54
CA PRO A 46 -13.90 -19.10 4.82
C PRO A 46 -14.91 -18.36 3.92
N TRP A 47 -14.41 -17.49 3.03
CA TRP A 47 -15.15 -16.63 2.11
C TRP A 47 -14.93 -16.99 0.63
N CYS A 48 -14.04 -17.94 0.33
CA CYS A 48 -13.70 -18.33 -1.04
C CYS A 48 -13.90 -19.83 -1.19
N GLY A 49 -14.78 -20.24 -2.10
CA GLY A 49 -14.84 -21.63 -2.54
C GLY A 49 -13.51 -22.03 -3.18
N SER A 50 -13.08 -23.26 -2.94
CA SER A 50 -11.85 -23.87 -3.44
C SER A 50 -11.60 -23.52 -4.92
N GLY A 51 -10.59 -22.67 -5.18
CA GLY A 51 -10.04 -22.46 -6.52
C GLY A 51 -10.18 -21.07 -7.16
N GLU A 52 -10.91 -20.11 -6.58
CA GLU A 52 -10.95 -18.73 -7.09
C GLU A 52 -10.03 -17.78 -6.31
N PRO A 53 -9.30 -16.85 -6.97
CA PRO A 53 -8.56 -15.80 -6.27
C PRO A 53 -9.57 -15.00 -5.45
N CYS A 54 -9.42 -14.98 -4.12
CA CYS A 54 -10.34 -14.30 -3.22
C CYS A 54 -10.58 -12.85 -3.66
N GLY A 55 -11.70 -12.59 -4.35
CA GLY A 55 -12.08 -11.30 -4.92
C GLY A 55 -12.34 -10.20 -3.89
N HIS A 56 -12.09 -10.51 -2.61
CA HIS A 56 -12.27 -9.63 -1.46
C HIS A 56 -10.94 -9.20 -0.84
N ARG A 57 -9.79 -9.77 -1.23
CA ARG A 57 -8.51 -9.38 -0.64
C ARG A 57 -8.10 -8.01 -1.15
N LEU A 58 -7.82 -7.09 -0.24
CA LEU A 58 -7.48 -5.70 -0.54
C LEU A 58 -6.00 -5.41 -0.36
N ALA A 59 -5.42 -5.85 0.77
CA ALA A 59 -4.03 -5.57 1.10
C ALA A 59 -3.43 -6.62 2.04
N GLU A 60 -2.11 -6.64 2.12
CA GLU A 60 -1.33 -7.45 3.05
C GLU A 60 -0.32 -6.55 3.76
N VAL A 61 -0.13 -6.75 5.07
CA VAL A 61 0.84 -5.97 5.86
C VAL A 61 1.90 -6.90 6.44
N ARG A 62 3.17 -6.56 6.18
CA ARG A 62 4.35 -7.27 6.68
C ARG A 62 5.34 -6.29 7.27
N GLY A 63 5.68 -6.47 8.55
CA GLY A 63 6.64 -5.60 9.25
C GLY A 63 6.26 -4.10 9.19
N GLY A 64 4.96 -3.80 9.22
CA GLY A 64 4.44 -2.43 9.11
C GLY A 64 4.39 -1.88 7.68
N ARG A 65 4.84 -2.61 6.65
CA ARG A 65 4.71 -2.22 5.24
C ARG A 65 3.49 -2.86 4.61
N ILE A 66 2.75 -2.07 3.85
CA ILE A 66 1.55 -2.48 3.14
C ILE A 66 1.85 -2.85 1.68
N ALA A 67 1.27 -3.95 1.20
CA ALA A 67 1.15 -4.32 -0.19
C ALA A 67 -0.32 -4.32 -0.61
N LEU A 68 -0.72 -3.43 -1.52
CA LEU A 68 -2.08 -3.31 -2.03
C LEU A 68 -2.28 -4.29 -3.20
N THR A 69 -3.02 -5.37 -2.95
CA THR A 69 -3.23 -6.48 -3.91
C THR A 69 -4.60 -6.45 -4.57
N GLY A 70 -5.61 -5.86 -3.91
CA GLY A 70 -6.98 -5.77 -4.43
C GLY A 70 -7.30 -4.50 -5.22
N LEU A 71 -6.36 -3.56 -5.33
CA LEU A 71 -6.53 -2.32 -6.09
C LEU A 71 -5.80 -2.39 -7.43
N PRO A 72 -6.28 -1.68 -8.48
CA PRO A 72 -5.54 -1.50 -9.73
C PRO A 72 -4.13 -0.98 -9.46
N ARG A 73 -3.14 -1.52 -10.19
CA ARG A 73 -1.71 -1.20 -9.99
C ARG A 73 -1.42 0.30 -10.00
N ARG A 74 -2.14 1.07 -10.83
CA ARG A 74 -1.99 2.53 -10.90
C ARG A 74 -2.38 3.18 -9.58
N THR A 75 -3.57 2.89 -9.08
CA THR A 75 -4.10 3.42 -7.82
C THR A 75 -3.25 2.99 -6.64
N SER A 76 -2.81 1.72 -6.61
CA SER A 76 -1.86 1.23 -5.60
C SER A 76 -0.57 2.04 -5.60
N ARG A 77 0.04 2.26 -6.77
CA ARG A 77 1.28 3.06 -6.87
C ARG A 77 1.08 4.51 -6.47
N HIS A 78 -0.06 5.11 -6.81
CA HIS A 78 -0.34 6.49 -6.45
C HIS A 78 -0.50 6.64 -4.93
N LEU A 79 -1.26 5.74 -4.29
CA LEU A 79 -1.41 5.73 -2.83
C LEU A 79 -0.08 5.47 -2.13
N LEU A 80 0.65 4.41 -2.50
CA LEU A 80 1.94 4.08 -1.88
C LEU A 80 3.01 5.16 -2.15
N GLY A 81 3.00 5.74 -3.36
CA GLY A 81 3.90 6.82 -3.74
C GLY A 81 3.62 8.14 -3.00
N LEU A 82 2.42 8.32 -2.44
CA LEU A 82 2.13 9.46 -1.58
C LEU A 82 3.02 9.48 -0.34
N HIS A 83 3.35 8.31 0.22
CA HIS A 83 4.24 8.21 1.40
C HIS A 83 5.59 8.85 1.14
N ARG A 84 6.26 8.45 0.05
CA ARG A 84 7.56 9.02 -0.32
C ARG A 84 7.46 10.51 -0.61
N ARG A 85 6.39 10.97 -1.27
CA ARG A 85 6.21 12.40 -1.55
C ARG A 85 5.98 13.24 -0.28
N LEU A 86 5.26 12.71 0.70
CA LEU A 86 5.12 13.34 2.01
C LEU A 86 6.46 13.46 2.72
N VAL A 87 7.23 12.36 2.74
CA VAL A 87 8.57 12.31 3.31
C VAL A 87 9.51 13.32 2.63
N LEU A 88 9.50 13.40 1.30
CA LEU A 88 10.31 14.38 0.55
C LEU A 88 9.87 15.82 0.82
N ALA A 89 8.57 16.07 1.05
CA ALA A 89 8.09 17.39 1.45
C ALA A 89 8.63 17.81 2.84
N VAL A 90 8.84 16.85 3.75
CA VAL A 90 9.44 17.13 5.06
C VAL A 90 10.95 17.35 4.99
N ILE A 91 11.68 16.51 4.24
CA ILE A 91 13.15 16.53 4.22
C ILE A 91 13.68 17.73 3.43
N ASP A 92 13.08 18.01 2.27
CA ASP A 92 13.58 18.95 1.26
C ASP A 92 12.68 20.20 1.11
N ASP A 93 11.83 20.46 2.13
CA ASP A 93 10.89 21.59 2.20
C ASP A 93 10.05 21.78 0.92
N ARG A 94 9.69 20.66 0.27
CA ARG A 94 8.90 20.68 -0.96
C ARG A 94 7.44 21.03 -0.65
N PRO A 95 6.69 21.55 -1.64
CA PRO A 95 5.26 21.74 -1.50
C PRO A 95 4.57 20.44 -1.07
N LYS A 96 3.66 20.54 -0.10
CA LYS A 96 2.85 19.39 0.35
C LYS A 96 2.05 18.82 -0.83
N PRO A 97 1.97 17.49 -0.99
CA PRO A 97 1.14 16.86 -2.01
C PRO A 97 -0.29 17.38 -1.96
N ILE A 98 -0.86 17.73 -3.12
CA ILE A 98 -2.20 18.34 -3.21
C ILE A 98 -3.28 17.42 -2.65
N GLU A 99 -3.07 16.11 -2.75
CA GLU A 99 -3.95 15.06 -2.23
C GLU A 99 -4.14 15.17 -0.72
N CYS A 100 -3.15 15.66 0.02
CA CYS A 100 -3.23 15.79 1.47
C CYS A 100 -4.23 16.85 1.93
N ALA A 101 -4.67 17.75 1.04
CA ALA A 101 -5.71 18.72 1.36
C ALA A 101 -7.11 18.09 1.44
N SER A 102 -7.36 17.02 0.68
CA SER A 102 -8.67 16.35 0.59
C SER A 102 -8.75 15.06 1.41
N LEU A 103 -7.62 14.38 1.63
CA LEU A 103 -7.61 13.08 2.27
C LEU A 103 -7.75 13.17 3.79
N LEU A 104 -8.67 12.35 4.32
CA LEU A 104 -8.93 12.27 5.75
C LEU A 104 -7.66 11.86 6.51
N GLY A 105 -7.34 12.61 7.57
CA GLY A 105 -6.20 12.29 8.44
C GLY A 105 -4.82 12.53 7.83
N ALA A 106 -4.71 13.02 6.58
CA ALA A 106 -3.43 13.26 5.94
C ALA A 106 -2.59 14.33 6.67
N ALA A 107 -3.22 15.35 7.26
CA ALA A 107 -2.53 16.32 8.11
C ALA A 107 -1.92 15.70 9.37
N GLY A 108 -2.59 14.71 9.97
CA GLY A 108 -2.07 13.96 11.11
C GLY A 108 -0.88 13.09 10.72
N LEU A 109 -1.00 12.36 9.59
CA LEU A 109 0.12 11.60 9.03
C LEU A 109 1.34 12.50 8.78
N MET A 110 1.13 13.69 8.18
CA MET A 110 2.21 14.63 7.93
C MET A 110 2.90 15.08 9.21
N ALA A 111 2.14 15.39 10.27
CA ALA A 111 2.71 15.77 11.56
C ALA A 111 3.55 14.65 12.20
N GLU A 112 3.14 13.38 12.05
CA GLU A 112 3.92 12.23 12.51
C GLU A 112 5.24 12.07 11.73
N VAL A 113 5.22 12.29 10.42
CA VAL A 113 6.43 12.27 9.57
C VAL A 113 7.37 13.41 9.96
N GLU A 114 6.85 14.62 10.15
CA GLU A 114 7.61 15.78 10.65
C GLU A 114 8.24 15.48 12.03
N ALA A 115 7.49 14.85 12.94
CA ALA A 115 7.98 14.46 14.27
C ALA A 115 9.06 13.37 14.22
N GLU A 116 8.94 12.39 13.32
CA GLU A 116 9.99 11.38 13.11
C GLU A 116 11.24 11.98 12.48
N TRP A 117 11.10 12.91 11.52
CA TRP A 117 12.22 13.64 10.93
C TRP A 117 13.02 14.40 11.99
N HIS A 118 12.34 15.11 12.89
CA HIS A 118 13.01 15.78 14.01
C HIS A 118 13.75 14.83 14.95
N ARG A 119 13.32 13.58 15.06
CA ARG A 119 14.02 12.53 15.82
C ARG A 119 15.19 11.90 15.04
N CYS A 120 15.27 12.09 13.73
CA CYS A 120 16.30 11.49 12.88
C CYS A 120 17.67 12.19 12.94
N GLY A 121 17.82 13.31 13.66
CA GLY A 121 19.08 14.06 13.73
C GLY A 121 20.14 13.54 14.71
N ASP A 122 19.79 12.64 15.63
CA ASP A 122 20.72 12.18 16.68
C ASP A 122 21.42 10.86 16.30
N GLY A 123 22.72 10.91 16.04
CA GLY A 123 23.59 9.71 16.06
C GLY A 123 23.98 9.08 14.71
N PHE A 124 23.72 9.70 13.56
CA PHE A 124 24.24 9.21 12.28
C PHE A 124 25.73 9.57 12.07
N PHE A 125 26.55 8.55 11.76
CA PHE A 125 28.01 8.71 11.58
C PHE A 125 28.38 9.48 10.30
N ARG A 126 27.51 9.42 9.28
CA ARG A 126 27.57 10.23 8.06
C ARG A 126 26.15 10.62 7.69
N ASP A 127 25.98 11.86 7.25
CA ASP A 127 24.70 12.40 6.80
C ASP A 127 24.33 11.77 5.44
N PRO A 128 23.24 10.99 5.34
CA PRO A 128 22.69 10.53 4.06
C PRO A 128 22.37 11.71 3.13
N ASP A 129 22.30 11.43 1.83
CA ASP A 129 21.67 12.35 0.88
C ASP A 129 20.15 12.36 1.06
N VAL A 130 19.46 13.22 0.31
CA VAL A 130 18.00 13.38 0.41
C VAL A 130 17.27 12.06 0.15
N ASP A 131 17.74 11.26 -0.81
CA ASP A 131 17.11 9.98 -1.14
C ASP A 131 17.34 8.92 -0.06
N GLY A 132 18.55 8.84 0.52
CA GLY A 132 18.84 7.96 1.64
C GLY A 132 18.04 8.35 2.89
N TRP A 133 17.90 9.64 3.18
CA TRP A 133 17.00 10.10 4.25
C TRP A 133 15.54 9.76 3.97
N ALA A 134 15.11 9.88 2.72
CA ALA A 134 13.74 9.53 2.34
C ALA A 134 13.46 8.03 2.57
N GLU A 135 14.41 7.16 2.26
CA GLU A 135 14.30 5.72 2.54
C GLU A 135 14.22 5.44 4.05
N ILE A 136 15.12 6.03 4.85
CA ILE A 136 15.11 5.86 6.31
C ILE A 136 13.79 6.34 6.90
N LEU A 137 13.31 7.51 6.49
CA LEU A 137 12.09 8.09 7.04
C LEU A 137 10.84 7.32 6.58
N CYS A 138 10.80 6.86 5.33
CA CYS A 138 9.75 5.95 4.85
C CYS A 138 9.72 4.66 5.69
N ASP A 139 10.88 4.08 5.98
CA ASP A 139 10.97 2.84 6.77
C ASP A 139 10.47 3.02 8.19
N ARG A 140 10.87 4.11 8.86
CA ARG A 140 10.44 4.41 10.23
C ARG A 140 8.96 4.76 10.34
N THR A 141 8.40 5.37 9.31
CA THR A 141 6.99 5.78 9.28
C THR A 141 6.09 4.78 8.56
N ALA A 142 6.62 3.64 8.11
CA ALA A 142 5.87 2.62 7.37
C ALA A 142 4.63 2.13 8.14
N GLY A 143 4.78 1.83 9.43
CA GLY A 143 3.65 1.38 10.26
C GLY A 143 2.55 2.43 10.38
N ILE A 144 2.94 3.70 10.63
CA ILE A 144 2.01 4.84 10.73
C ILE A 144 1.29 5.06 9.39
N PHE A 145 2.02 4.96 8.29
CA PHE A 145 1.48 5.09 6.95
C PHE A 145 0.49 3.95 6.63
N SER A 146 0.82 2.71 6.97
CA SER A 146 -0.08 1.56 6.80
C SER A 146 -1.36 1.74 7.64
N ASP A 147 -1.25 2.13 8.91
CA ASP A 147 -2.43 2.38 9.75
C ASP A 147 -3.29 3.55 9.24
N TRP A 148 -2.67 4.57 8.67
CA TRP A 148 -3.39 5.64 8.00
C TRP A 148 -4.10 5.13 6.73
N CYS A 149 -3.43 4.33 5.89
CA CYS A 149 -4.04 3.72 4.70
C CYS A 149 -5.25 2.87 5.07
N PHE A 150 -5.16 2.07 6.14
CA PHE A 150 -6.31 1.28 6.61
C PHE A 150 -7.51 2.17 6.97
N ARG A 151 -7.27 3.22 7.76
CA ARG A 151 -8.34 4.17 8.16
C ARG A 151 -8.94 4.89 6.96
N LEU A 152 -8.11 5.30 6.01
CA LEU A 152 -8.56 5.93 4.77
C LEU A 152 -9.44 4.97 3.95
N LEU A 153 -8.97 3.74 3.71
CA LEU A 153 -9.71 2.74 2.93
C LEU A 153 -11.02 2.36 3.60
N ARG A 154 -11.01 2.20 4.93
CA ARG A 154 -12.23 1.94 5.71
C ARG A 154 -13.21 3.12 5.67
N ASP A 155 -12.73 4.36 5.69
CA ASP A 155 -13.61 5.53 5.58
C ASP A 155 -14.23 5.64 4.19
N LEU A 156 -13.42 5.49 3.13
CA LEU A 156 -13.89 5.51 1.75
C LEU A 156 -14.91 4.40 1.47
N SER A 157 -14.71 3.23 2.06
CA SER A 157 -15.62 2.09 1.91
C SER A 157 -16.85 2.14 2.84
N CYS A 158 -17.06 3.23 3.58
CA CYS A 158 -18.11 3.36 4.59
C CYS A 158 -18.06 2.27 5.68
N GLY A 159 -16.87 1.79 6.03
CA GLY A 159 -16.65 0.85 7.12
C GLY A 159 -16.54 -0.62 6.70
N THR A 160 -16.64 -0.93 5.41
CA THR A 160 -16.65 -2.32 4.89
C THR A 160 -15.26 -2.97 4.76
N VAL A 161 -14.16 -2.24 4.98
CA VAL A 161 -12.81 -2.82 5.03
C VAL A 161 -12.51 -3.35 6.43
N ASP A 162 -12.20 -4.63 6.53
CA ASP A 162 -11.88 -5.31 7.78
C ASP A 162 -10.45 -5.87 7.81
N ARG A 163 -9.89 -5.94 9.02
CA ARG A 163 -8.59 -6.59 9.31
C ARG A 163 -8.87 -8.04 9.69
N VAL A 164 -8.16 -8.94 9.03
CA VAL A 164 -8.22 -10.37 9.32
C VAL A 164 -6.82 -10.82 9.69
N ASP A 165 -6.70 -11.43 10.86
CA ASP A 165 -5.44 -12.05 11.28
C ASP A 165 -5.05 -13.12 10.27
N SER A 166 -3.79 -13.10 9.84
CA SER A 166 -3.32 -14.06 8.84
C SER A 166 -3.35 -15.47 9.45
N PHE A 167 -4.24 -16.32 8.95
CA PHE A 167 -4.26 -17.75 9.29
C PHE A 167 -3.25 -18.48 8.39
N ARG A 168 -1.95 -18.14 8.52
CA ARG A 168 -0.90 -18.99 7.96
C ARG A 168 -0.21 -19.74 9.10
N PRO A 169 -0.46 -21.05 9.26
CA PRO A 169 0.44 -21.88 10.04
C PRO A 169 1.74 -21.98 9.22
N GLU A 170 2.87 -21.72 9.88
CA GLU A 170 4.24 -21.94 9.42
C GLU A 170 4.89 -20.83 8.57
N GLY A 171 5.69 -20.00 9.27
CA GLY A 171 6.98 -19.53 8.74
C GLY A 171 7.01 -18.28 7.86
N GLN A 172 5.91 -17.55 7.69
CA GLN A 172 5.92 -16.27 6.95
C GLN A 172 5.37 -15.15 7.83
N ASP A 173 6.14 -14.06 7.97
CA ASP A 173 5.82 -12.85 8.78
C ASP A 173 4.65 -12.02 8.21
N LEU A 174 3.58 -12.65 7.74
CA LEU A 174 2.35 -11.97 7.38
C LEU A 174 1.60 -11.66 8.68
N ASN A 175 1.62 -10.40 9.08
CA ASN A 175 1.00 -9.95 10.33
C ASN A 175 -0.49 -9.71 10.14
N GLU A 176 -0.92 -9.24 8.96
CA GLU A 176 -2.30 -8.77 8.77
C GLU A 176 -2.72 -8.86 7.30
N VAL A 177 -3.98 -9.24 7.06
CA VAL A 177 -4.61 -9.20 5.73
C VAL A 177 -5.85 -8.31 5.80
N TRP A 178 -6.03 -7.42 4.83
CA TRP A 178 -7.21 -6.57 4.73
C TRP A 178 -8.15 -7.10 3.66
N VAL A 179 -9.44 -7.10 3.97
CA VAL A 179 -10.50 -7.56 3.06
C VAL A 179 -11.56 -6.49 2.87
N ALA A 180 -12.17 -6.46 1.69
CA ALA A 180 -13.28 -5.59 1.32
C ALA A 180 -14.30 -6.37 0.48
N ALA A 181 -15.59 -6.08 0.66
CA ALA A 181 -16.65 -6.75 -0.11
C ALA A 181 -16.53 -6.47 -1.62
N GLU A 182 -16.22 -5.23 -2.00
CA GLU A 182 -16.16 -4.79 -3.41
C GLU A 182 -14.89 -3.95 -3.67
N PRO A 183 -13.71 -4.56 -3.74
CA PRO A 183 -12.44 -3.83 -3.87
C PRO A 183 -12.32 -3.05 -5.18
N GLY A 184 -13.04 -3.46 -6.23
CA GLY A 184 -13.12 -2.73 -7.49
C GLY A 184 -13.81 -1.36 -7.37
N LEU A 185 -14.94 -1.27 -6.66
CA LEU A 185 -15.62 0.01 -6.43
C LEU A 185 -14.82 0.91 -5.50
N LEU A 186 -14.20 0.31 -4.48
CA LEU A 186 -13.30 1.03 -3.58
C LEU A 186 -12.10 1.63 -4.34
N ALA A 187 -11.61 0.97 -5.39
CA ALA A 187 -10.52 1.51 -6.20
C ALA A 187 -10.88 2.83 -6.89
N ASP A 188 -12.08 2.93 -7.44
CA ASP A 188 -12.56 4.14 -8.10
C ASP A 188 -12.67 5.29 -7.09
N ASP A 189 -13.18 5.01 -5.88
CA ASP A 189 -13.27 5.99 -4.80
C ASP A 189 -11.89 6.45 -4.29
N VAL A 190 -10.91 5.53 -4.21
CA VAL A 190 -9.53 5.85 -3.86
C VAL A 190 -8.90 6.74 -4.93
N GLU A 191 -9.05 6.42 -6.22
CA GLU A 191 -8.50 7.24 -7.31
C GLU A 191 -9.17 8.63 -7.33
N ALA A 192 -10.49 8.69 -7.12
CA ALA A 192 -11.21 9.96 -7.01
C ALA A 192 -10.67 10.80 -5.85
N ALA A 193 -10.49 10.22 -4.66
CA ALA A 193 -9.94 10.89 -3.50
C ALA A 193 -8.49 11.38 -3.70
N LEU A 194 -7.66 10.56 -4.36
CA LEU A 194 -6.27 10.89 -4.72
C LEU A 194 -6.17 11.91 -5.86
N SER A 195 -7.23 12.14 -6.64
CA SER A 195 -7.22 13.15 -7.70
C SER A 195 -7.33 14.59 -7.17
N GLY A 196 -7.58 14.78 -5.88
CA GLY A 196 -7.83 16.09 -5.27
C GLY A 196 -9.17 16.72 -5.68
N ARG A 197 -9.96 16.02 -6.50
CA ARG A 197 -11.36 16.38 -6.79
C ARG A 197 -12.18 15.91 -5.59
N GLY A 198 -13.09 16.76 -5.11
CA GLY A 198 -13.91 16.47 -3.93
C GLY A 198 -14.69 15.14 -4.02
N ARG A 199 -15.18 14.67 -2.87
CA ARG A 199 -15.86 13.39 -2.67
C ARG A 199 -17.15 13.27 -3.52
N ASP A 200 -17.06 12.57 -4.65
CA ASP A 200 -18.20 11.89 -5.27
C ASP A 200 -18.01 10.39 -4.98
N PHE A 201 -18.73 9.86 -3.98
CA PHE A 201 -18.61 8.45 -3.58
C PHE A 201 -19.43 7.55 -4.50
N ASN A 202 -18.80 6.53 -5.07
CA ASN A 202 -19.48 5.49 -5.84
C ASN A 202 -19.84 4.27 -4.98
N HIS A 203 -19.17 4.03 -3.85
CA HIS A 203 -19.51 2.94 -2.95
C HIS A 203 -20.79 3.25 -2.15
N ASP A 204 -21.90 2.59 -2.51
CA ASP A 204 -23.14 2.60 -1.71
C ASP A 204 -23.08 1.48 -0.64
N PRO A 205 -23.03 1.81 0.65
CA PRO A 205 -22.95 0.82 1.72
C PRO A 205 -24.16 -0.13 1.78
N LEU A 206 -25.33 0.28 1.25
CA LEU A 206 -26.56 -0.51 1.29
C LEU A 206 -26.59 -1.65 0.26
N LEU A 207 -25.74 -1.59 -0.77
CA LEU A 207 -25.60 -2.65 -1.77
C LEU A 207 -24.67 -3.78 -1.28
N SER A 208 -23.65 -3.44 -0.50
CA SER A 208 -22.66 -4.38 0.05
C SER A 208 -23.18 -5.28 1.17
N VAL A 209 -24.15 -4.82 1.98
CA VAL A 209 -24.69 -5.60 3.12
C VAL A 209 -25.55 -6.80 2.67
N ARG A 210 -26.09 -6.79 1.45
CA ARG A 210 -26.99 -7.85 0.95
C ARG A 210 -26.29 -9.12 0.45
N ARG A 211 -24.96 -9.18 0.47
CA ARG A 211 -24.18 -10.28 -0.12
C ARG A 211 -23.31 -11.06 0.85
N ILE A 212 -23.42 -10.83 2.16
CA ILE A 212 -22.79 -11.69 3.16
C ILE A 212 -23.80 -12.79 3.51
N PRO A 213 -23.66 -14.03 2.99
CA PRO A 213 -24.50 -15.13 3.47
C PRO A 213 -24.21 -15.36 4.96
N ALA A 214 -25.28 -15.56 5.72
CA ALA A 214 -25.26 -15.88 7.14
C ALA A 214 -24.65 -17.26 7.43
#